data_AF-A0A1J0EFL8-F1
#
_entry.id   AF-A0A1J0EFL8-F1
#
_cell.length_a   1.000
_cell.length_b   1.000
_cell.length_c   1.000
_cell.angle_alpha   90.00
_cell.angle_beta   90.00
_cell.angle_gamma   90.00
#
_symmetry.space_group_name_H-M   'P 1'
#
loop_
_entity.id
_entity.type
_entity.pdbx_description
1 polymer ?
#
loop_
_entity_poly.entity_id
_entity_poly.type
_entity_poly.pdbx_seq_one_letter_code
_entity_poly.pdbx_strand_id
1 'polypeptide(L)'
;MPTPIHDPHYAPGGPLKRLPLRKAAVMFVAAVCLCLCGLLYLQLEQSRRYDLSLAEVASSNLTRAMAQQAQDTFLSADLVMTSLVDWIQADGFGVVRNPRLQRTFARRVQALEQLHGLFLFDKNGQWVVTSFDDLPRRGGVADRDYFKFHQQNPTLLAHIGPAIRSRQNGEWIIPISRRVNDQHGEFQGVLLAGIKLAYFDQFFKSFSLDDNGVMFLALSDGTLLARRPFEEARIGESLAHGDIFQKYLPHASFGNGMIRSVVDNVIRLYGYRQLDAYPLVVAAATPKETILRGWYANAYQSSVIVALVVLGVGLFGWVFVLQVRNGELIEADLRTAQERLEVIATHDSLTGLANRRLFERALDIEFARGARQQSSLSLIMLDIDFFKRYNDTYGHVAGDQCLAEVARAVKSCCHRKSDLAVRYGGEEFAVLLPDTDIHGAFTIAEQIRHSVKDKHIIHSGAPSGSLTVSLGCYAFIPEDGDSVEVFIERADAALYQAKNFGRNRTVVVSMEGSPEVVVHSEVC
;
A
#
# COMPACT_ATOMS: atom_id res chain seq x y z
N MET A 1 15.98 -6.14 -59.70
CA MET A 1 16.67 -6.64 -58.49
C MET A 1 17.32 -5.47 -57.77
N PRO A 2 16.93 -5.16 -56.52
CA PRO A 2 17.74 -4.31 -55.64
C PRO A 2 18.47 -5.16 -54.57
N THR A 3 19.69 -4.76 -54.26
CA THR A 3 20.60 -5.34 -53.26
C THR A 3 20.16 -4.98 -51.83
N PRO A 4 20.16 -5.92 -50.86
CA PRO A 4 19.90 -5.59 -49.47
C PRO A 4 21.18 -5.09 -48.78
N ILE A 5 21.08 -3.96 -48.09
CA ILE A 5 22.12 -3.41 -47.22
C ILE A 5 22.11 -4.23 -45.92
N HIS A 6 23.23 -4.88 -45.62
CA HIS A 6 23.40 -5.67 -44.40
C HIS A 6 23.89 -4.74 -43.27
N ASP A 7 23.00 -4.44 -42.31
CA ASP A 7 23.33 -3.70 -41.09
C ASP A 7 23.81 -4.69 -40.00
N PRO A 8 25.04 -4.58 -39.46
CA PRO A 8 25.63 -5.59 -38.58
C PRO A 8 25.24 -5.47 -37.09
N HIS A 9 24.25 -4.66 -36.72
CA HIS A 9 23.90 -4.42 -35.30
C HIS A 9 22.50 -4.89 -34.84
N TYR A 10 21.80 -5.73 -35.61
CA TYR A 10 20.53 -6.30 -35.13
C TYR A 10 20.74 -7.57 -34.29
N ALA A 11 20.97 -7.39 -32.98
CA ALA A 11 20.90 -8.47 -32.01
C ALA A 11 19.43 -8.93 -31.86
N PRO A 12 19.11 -10.24 -31.97
CA PRO A 12 17.77 -10.73 -31.70
C PRO A 12 17.50 -10.59 -30.20
N GLY A 13 16.73 -9.59 -29.81
CA GLY A 13 16.19 -9.49 -28.46
C GLY A 13 15.41 -10.77 -28.14
N GLY A 14 15.96 -11.59 -27.26
CA GLY A 14 15.28 -12.79 -26.77
C GLY A 14 13.89 -12.45 -26.23
N PRO A 15 12.91 -13.37 -26.29
CA PRO A 15 11.56 -13.09 -25.89
C PRO A 15 11.56 -12.78 -24.38
N LEU A 16 11.50 -11.49 -24.03
CA LEU A 16 11.14 -11.04 -22.69
C LEU A 16 9.85 -11.78 -22.34
N LYS A 17 9.91 -12.71 -21.37
CA LYS A 17 8.74 -13.41 -20.84
C LYS A 17 7.75 -12.36 -20.40
N ARG A 18 6.78 -12.03 -21.26
CA ARG A 18 5.72 -11.08 -20.96
C ARG A 18 4.98 -11.66 -19.77
N LEU A 19 5.07 -11.00 -18.62
CA LEU A 19 4.27 -11.37 -17.47
C LEU A 19 2.80 -11.36 -17.92
N PRO A 20 2.00 -12.38 -17.55
CA PRO A 20 0.58 -12.36 -17.85
C PRO A 20 0.00 -11.08 -17.26
N LEU A 21 -0.78 -10.34 -18.06
CA LEU A 21 -1.29 -9.00 -17.76
C LEU A 21 -1.89 -8.92 -16.34
N ARG A 22 -2.56 -9.99 -15.92
CA ARG A 22 -3.10 -10.16 -14.56
C ARG A 22 -2.05 -10.02 -13.44
N LYS A 23 -0.90 -10.68 -13.56
CA LYS A 23 0.16 -10.62 -12.53
C LYS A 23 0.76 -9.22 -12.47
N ALA A 24 0.94 -8.57 -13.62
CA ALA A 24 1.42 -7.19 -13.67
C ALA A 24 0.43 -6.22 -13.00
N ALA A 25 -0.87 -6.36 -13.27
CA ALA A 25 -1.91 -5.53 -12.67
C ALA A 25 -1.99 -5.70 -11.14
N VAL A 26 -1.95 -6.95 -10.63
CA VAL A 26 -1.95 -7.21 -9.18
C VAL A 26 -0.70 -6.63 -8.51
N MET A 27 0.49 -6.81 -9.11
CA MET A 27 1.73 -6.24 -8.58
C MET A 27 1.70 -4.71 -8.57
N PHE A 28 1.14 -4.09 -9.61
CA PHE A 28 0.99 -2.64 -9.68
C PHE A 28 0.07 -2.10 -8.58
N VAL A 29 -1.13 -2.69 -8.43
CA VAL A 29 -2.08 -2.32 -7.38
C VAL A 29 -1.46 -2.48 -5.99
N ALA A 30 -0.79 -3.61 -5.73
CA ALA A 30 -0.10 -3.85 -4.48
C ALA A 30 1.01 -2.81 -4.22
N ALA A 31 1.80 -2.46 -5.24
CA ALA A 31 2.84 -1.45 -5.14
C ALA A 31 2.27 -0.06 -4.84
N VAL A 32 1.16 0.33 -5.47
CA VAL A 32 0.47 1.60 -5.20
C VAL A 32 -0.03 1.64 -3.75
N CYS A 33 -0.70 0.58 -3.28
CA CYS A 33 -1.18 0.52 -1.90
C CYS A 33 -0.03 0.57 -0.87
N LEU A 34 1.07 -0.14 -1.12
CA LEU A 34 2.27 -0.09 -0.28
C LEU A 34 2.90 1.31 -0.25
N CYS A 35 2.97 1.97 -1.41
CA CYS A 35 3.48 3.34 -1.51
C CYS A 35 2.61 4.33 -0.72
N LEU A 36 1.28 4.26 -0.86
CA LEU A 36 0.34 5.10 -0.11
C LEU A 36 0.47 4.92 1.40
N CYS A 37 0.52 3.67 1.88
CA CYS A 37 0.70 3.38 3.31
C CYS A 37 2.09 3.83 3.81
N GLY A 38 3.13 3.64 3.00
CA GLY A 38 4.49 4.07 3.34
C GLY A 38 4.60 5.59 3.44
N LEU A 39 4.03 6.33 2.48
CA LEU A 39 3.99 7.79 2.50
C LEU A 39 3.21 8.32 3.71
N LEU A 40 2.06 7.72 4.03
CA LEU A 40 1.31 8.06 5.24
C LEU A 40 2.16 7.86 6.49
N TYR A 41 2.83 6.71 6.62
CA TYR A 41 3.70 6.44 7.77
C TYR A 41 4.81 7.49 7.92
N LEU A 42 5.50 7.82 6.82
CA LEU A 42 6.54 8.84 6.81
C LEU A 42 6.00 10.22 7.21
N GLN A 43 4.85 10.61 6.67
CA GLN A 43 4.18 11.87 7.01
C GLN A 43 3.81 11.93 8.49
N LEU A 44 3.22 10.85 9.03
CA LEU A 44 2.81 10.80 10.44
C LEU A 44 4.01 10.88 11.39
N GLU A 45 5.10 10.14 11.09
CA GLU A 45 6.32 10.17 11.89
C GLU A 45 7.01 11.54 11.80
N GLN A 46 7.03 12.17 10.63
CA GLN A 46 7.56 13.53 10.45
C GLN A 46 6.74 14.55 11.24
N SER A 47 5.41 14.51 11.17
CA SER A 47 4.53 15.39 11.95
C SER A 47 4.73 15.19 13.45
N ARG A 48 4.87 13.94 13.91
CA ARG A 48 5.10 13.62 15.33
C ARG A 48 6.40 14.26 15.84
N ARG A 49 7.48 14.16 15.06
CA ARG A 49 8.77 14.76 15.40
C ARG A 49 8.71 16.28 15.41
N TYR A 50 8.00 16.87 14.44
CA TYR A 50 7.80 18.30 14.37
C TYR A 50 7.07 18.83 15.62
N ASP A 51 5.94 18.23 16.00
CA ASP A 51 5.17 18.66 17.17
C ASP A 51 5.96 18.54 18.48
N LEU A 52 6.76 17.47 18.63
CA LEU A 52 7.67 17.32 19.77
C LEU A 52 8.77 18.39 19.79
N SER A 53 9.39 18.68 18.64
CA SER A 53 10.43 19.71 18.56
C SER A 53 9.88 21.11 18.86
N LEU A 54 8.65 21.39 18.42
CA LEU A 54 7.97 22.66 18.71
C LEU A 54 7.68 22.80 20.21
N ALA A 55 7.23 21.71 20.85
CA ALA A 55 7.01 21.67 22.29
C ALA A 55 8.31 21.84 23.10
N GLU A 56 9.43 21.29 22.62
CA GLU A 56 10.75 21.49 23.22
C GLU A 56 11.19 22.96 23.19
N VAL A 57 11.04 23.63 22.04
CA VAL A 57 11.35 25.06 21.91
C VAL A 57 10.46 25.90 22.83
N ALA A 58 9.15 25.61 22.85
CA ALA A 58 8.21 26.30 23.72
C ALA A 58 8.57 26.15 25.21
N SER A 59 8.90 24.93 25.65
CA SER A 59 9.30 24.65 27.04
C SER A 59 10.62 25.32 27.43
N SER A 60 11.60 25.35 26.52
CA SER A 60 12.87 26.05 26.75
C SER A 60 12.70 27.56 26.87
N ASN A 61 11.83 28.17 26.05
CA ASN A 61 11.54 29.60 26.13
C ASN A 61 10.76 29.95 27.40
N LEU A 62 9.79 29.11 27.79
CA LEU A 62 9.04 29.30 29.03
C LEU A 62 9.94 29.25 30.26
N THR A 63 10.79 28.24 30.37
CA THR A 63 11.71 28.08 31.52
C THR A 63 12.78 29.17 31.58
N ARG A 64 13.22 29.69 30.42
CA ARG A 64 14.07 30.87 30.35
C ARG A 64 13.37 32.11 30.93
N ALA A 65 12.11 32.36 30.54
CA ALA A 65 11.32 33.47 31.08
C ALA A 65 11.06 33.32 32.58
N MET A 66 10.75 32.10 33.04
CA MET A 66 10.59 31.82 34.47
C MET A 66 11.87 32.04 35.26
N ALA A 67 13.02 31.61 34.74
CA ALA A 67 14.31 31.80 35.41
C ALA A 67 14.66 33.29 35.50
N GLN A 68 14.44 34.04 34.42
CA GLN A 68 14.63 35.49 34.40
C GLN A 68 13.75 36.17 35.45
N GLN A 69 12.44 35.86 35.48
CA GLN A 69 11.53 36.44 36.45
C GLN A 69 11.93 36.11 37.89
N ALA A 70 12.30 34.85 38.16
CA ALA A 70 12.78 34.46 39.48
C ALA A 70 14.05 35.24 39.83
N GLN A 71 15.03 35.29 38.94
CA GLN A 71 16.28 36.02 39.16
C GLN A 71 16.03 37.49 39.49
N ASP A 72 15.18 38.18 38.71
CA ASP A 72 14.86 39.60 38.92
C ASP A 72 14.10 39.82 40.25
N THR A 73 13.25 38.87 40.64
CA THR A 73 12.50 38.90 41.90
C THR A 73 13.44 38.83 43.10
N PHE A 74 14.36 37.85 43.11
CA PHE A 74 15.32 37.67 44.19
C PHE A 74 16.40 38.76 44.20
N LEU A 75 16.87 39.21 43.03
CA LEU A 75 17.81 40.32 42.90
C LEU A 75 17.25 41.62 43.46
N SER A 76 16.00 41.94 43.15
CA SER A 76 15.35 43.14 43.69
C SER A 76 15.28 43.13 45.22
N ALA A 77 14.96 41.97 45.81
CA ALA A 77 14.93 41.81 47.26
C ALA A 77 16.33 41.91 47.88
N ASP A 78 17.33 41.26 47.27
CA ASP A 78 18.71 41.25 47.75
C ASP A 78 19.38 42.63 47.67
N LEU A 79 19.13 43.42 46.62
CA LEU A 79 19.61 44.81 46.50
C LEU A 79 19.03 45.71 47.61
N VAL A 80 17.72 45.58 47.88
CA VAL A 80 17.10 46.31 49.00
C VAL A 80 17.69 45.88 50.33
N MET A 81 17.84 44.59 50.56
CA MET A 81 18.42 44.04 51.79
C MET A 81 19.85 44.49 51.98
N THR A 82 20.69 44.47 50.95
CA THR A 82 22.08 44.93 50.99
C THR A 82 22.15 46.37 51.46
N SER A 83 21.40 47.27 50.80
CA SER A 83 21.38 48.69 51.16
C SER A 83 20.90 48.94 52.60
N LEU A 84 19.94 48.15 53.07
CA LEU A 84 19.42 48.25 54.43
C LEU A 84 20.42 47.71 55.46
N VAL A 85 21.12 46.62 55.17
CA VAL A 85 22.19 46.11 56.03
C VAL A 85 23.29 47.17 56.18
N ASP A 86 23.77 47.76 55.10
CA ASP A 86 24.82 48.79 55.15
C ASP A 86 24.39 49.98 56.01
N TRP A 87 23.14 50.43 55.86
CA TRP A 87 22.58 51.51 56.67
C TRP A 87 22.43 51.11 58.14
N ILE A 88 21.96 49.91 58.43
CA ILE A 88 21.79 49.41 59.80
C ILE A 88 23.15 49.22 60.48
N GLN A 89 24.19 48.81 59.75
CA GLN A 89 25.55 48.67 60.30
C GLN A 89 26.19 50.02 60.60
N ALA A 90 25.96 51.03 59.75
CA ALA A 90 26.47 52.38 59.94
C ALA A 90 25.73 53.13 61.06
N ASP A 91 24.39 53.10 61.05
CA ASP A 91 23.54 53.87 61.96
C ASP A 91 23.15 53.09 63.23
N GLY A 92 23.26 51.77 63.23
CA GLY A 92 22.69 50.93 64.30
C GLY A 92 21.16 50.97 64.34
N PHE A 93 20.60 50.22 65.30
CA PHE A 93 19.15 50.15 65.55
C PHE A 93 18.87 50.29 67.06
N GLY A 94 17.61 50.57 67.42
CA GLY A 94 17.20 50.79 68.82
C GLY A 94 15.98 51.69 68.94
N VAL A 95 15.43 51.83 70.15
CA VAL A 95 14.12 52.46 70.43
C VAL A 95 13.94 53.83 69.75
N VAL A 96 14.98 54.66 69.70
CA VAL A 96 14.94 55.99 69.07
C VAL A 96 14.93 55.94 67.54
N ARG A 97 15.64 54.97 66.93
CA ARG A 97 15.83 54.88 65.46
C ARG A 97 14.78 53.98 64.79
N ASN A 98 14.20 53.04 65.53
CA ASN A 98 13.23 52.05 65.03
C ASN A 98 12.04 52.67 64.27
N PRO A 99 11.40 53.79 64.71
CA PRO A 99 10.28 54.38 63.98
C PRO A 99 10.65 54.93 62.59
N ARG A 100 11.92 55.33 62.38
CA ARG A 100 12.43 55.75 61.07
C ARG A 100 12.70 54.53 60.19
N LEU A 101 13.31 53.48 60.76
CA LEU A 101 13.56 52.22 60.06
C LEU A 101 12.25 51.55 59.61
N GLN A 102 11.23 51.49 60.47
CA GLN A 102 9.90 50.96 60.15
C GLN A 102 9.29 51.69 58.95
N ARG A 103 9.31 53.02 58.94
CA ARG A 103 8.81 53.84 57.80
C ARG A 103 9.57 53.55 56.51
N THR A 104 10.89 53.36 56.59
CA THR A 104 11.70 52.97 55.42
C THR A 104 11.31 51.57 54.94
N PHE A 105 11.20 50.60 55.84
CA PHE A 105 10.81 49.22 55.51
C PHE A 105 9.43 49.19 54.85
N ALA A 106 8.44 49.87 55.43
CA ALA A 106 7.09 49.98 54.89
C ALA A 106 7.09 50.57 53.47
N ARG A 107 7.83 51.66 53.23
CA ARG A 107 7.96 52.27 51.89
C ARG A 107 8.62 51.33 50.87
N ARG A 108 9.64 50.56 51.27
CA ARG A 108 10.29 49.59 50.38
C ARG A 108 9.35 48.46 50.00
N VAL A 109 8.59 47.94 50.96
CA VAL A 109 7.59 46.88 50.72
C VAL A 109 6.44 47.38 49.85
N GLN A 110 5.99 48.63 50.02
CA GLN A 110 4.98 49.23 49.14
C GLN A 110 5.48 49.41 47.70
N ALA A 111 6.78 49.66 47.50
CA ALA A 111 7.36 49.85 46.17
C ALA A 111 7.64 48.54 45.42
N LEU A 112 7.72 47.42 46.14
CA LEU A 112 8.05 46.11 45.57
C LEU A 112 6.92 45.12 45.87
N GLU A 113 6.01 44.95 44.92
CA GLU A 113 4.82 44.11 45.07
C GLU A 113 5.13 42.66 45.46
N GLN A 114 6.28 42.13 45.01
CA GLN A 114 6.75 40.79 45.34
C GLN A 114 7.12 40.60 46.81
N LEU A 115 7.42 41.68 47.54
CA LEU A 115 7.79 41.61 48.95
C LEU A 115 6.53 41.50 49.81
N HIS A 116 6.53 40.48 50.66
CA HIS A 116 5.57 40.33 51.75
C HIS A 116 5.86 41.31 52.87
N GLY A 117 7.13 41.43 53.26
CA GLY A 117 7.54 42.23 54.39
C GLY A 117 9.04 42.21 54.61
N LEU A 118 9.53 43.20 55.36
CA LEU A 118 10.91 43.30 55.83
C LEU A 118 10.93 43.23 57.35
N PHE A 119 11.86 42.45 57.89
CA PHE A 119 11.92 42.15 59.32
C PHE A 119 13.37 42.16 59.80
N LEU A 120 13.61 42.85 60.92
CA LEU A 120 14.90 42.89 61.59
C LEU A 120 14.78 42.18 62.95
N PHE A 121 15.68 41.23 63.17
CA PHE A 121 15.79 40.47 64.42
C PHE A 121 17.13 40.75 65.08
N ASP A 122 17.17 40.78 66.41
CA ASP A 122 18.40 40.96 67.19
C ASP A 122 19.23 39.67 67.28
N LYS A 123 20.38 39.73 67.96
CA LYS A 123 21.30 38.59 68.19
C LYS A 123 20.68 37.41 68.93
N ASN A 124 19.55 37.60 69.61
CA ASN A 124 18.81 36.57 70.33
C ASN A 124 17.58 36.08 69.52
N GLY A 125 17.38 36.60 68.31
CA GLY A 125 16.24 36.28 67.46
C GLY A 125 14.95 36.94 67.90
N GLN A 126 15.00 38.03 68.67
CA GLN A 126 13.80 38.81 69.02
C GLN A 126 13.50 39.86 67.97
N TRP A 127 12.22 40.22 67.84
CA TRP A 127 11.77 41.23 66.89
C TRP A 127 12.28 42.63 67.26
N VAL A 128 12.85 43.34 66.29
CA VAL A 128 13.33 44.73 66.46
C VAL A 128 12.48 45.69 65.64
N VAL A 129 12.37 45.44 64.34
CA VAL A 129 11.61 46.28 63.39
C VAL A 129 10.93 45.37 62.38
N THR A 130 9.71 45.74 62.00
CA THR A 130 8.93 45.10 60.94
C THR A 130 8.45 46.18 59.97
N SER A 131 8.15 45.83 58.72
CA SER A 131 7.51 46.74 57.75
C SER A 131 6.01 46.96 58.03
N PHE A 132 5.42 46.15 58.91
CA PHE A 132 4.01 46.23 59.31
C PHE A 132 3.83 47.24 60.46
N ASP A 133 2.59 47.64 60.72
CA ASP A 133 2.30 48.65 61.76
C ASP A 133 2.60 48.12 63.18
N ASP A 134 2.35 46.83 63.42
CA ASP A 134 2.50 46.21 64.73
C ASP A 134 3.58 45.11 64.75
N LEU A 135 4.36 45.07 65.84
CA LEU A 135 5.27 43.97 66.16
C LEU A 135 4.47 42.76 66.70
N PRO A 136 4.83 41.53 66.34
CA PRO A 136 4.19 40.33 66.89
C PRO A 136 4.31 40.27 68.41
N ARG A 137 3.19 40.04 69.10
CA ARG A 137 3.13 40.05 70.58
C ARG A 137 3.83 38.84 71.24
N ARG A 138 4.11 37.76 70.50
CA ARG A 138 4.80 36.54 71.01
C ARG A 138 5.59 35.82 69.91
N GLY A 139 6.72 35.22 70.31
CA GLY A 139 7.53 34.31 69.51
C GLY A 139 8.63 35.01 68.71
N GLY A 140 9.89 34.83 69.12
CA GLY A 140 11.08 35.23 68.36
C GLY A 140 11.30 34.32 67.15
N VAL A 141 12.51 34.27 66.60
CA VAL A 141 12.89 33.45 65.43
C VAL A 141 14.16 32.63 65.64
N ALA A 142 14.66 32.54 66.88
CA ALA A 142 15.87 31.80 67.22
C ALA A 142 15.81 30.30 66.83
N ASP A 143 14.60 29.73 66.77
CA ASP A 143 14.36 28.35 66.36
C ASP A 143 14.37 28.15 64.83
N ARG A 144 14.25 29.22 64.04
CA ARG A 144 14.15 29.16 62.57
C ARG A 144 15.50 28.90 61.90
N ASP A 145 15.46 28.16 60.80
CA ASP A 145 16.66 27.71 60.09
C ASP A 145 17.51 28.87 59.56
N TYR A 146 16.88 29.90 58.97
CA TYR A 146 17.61 31.08 58.48
C TYR A 146 18.35 31.82 59.60
N PHE A 147 17.81 31.82 60.83
CA PHE A 147 18.44 32.49 61.96
C PHE A 147 19.64 31.68 62.44
N LYS A 148 19.45 30.37 62.63
CA LYS A 148 20.53 29.44 62.99
C LYS A 148 21.65 29.45 61.94
N PHE A 149 21.30 29.49 60.66
CA PHE A 149 22.25 29.59 59.55
C PHE A 149 23.15 30.81 59.71
N HIS A 150 22.58 32.00 59.85
CA HIS A 150 23.37 33.24 59.99
C HIS A 150 24.05 33.36 61.34
N GLN A 151 23.57 32.72 62.41
CA GLN A 151 24.27 32.67 63.68
C GLN A 151 25.55 31.82 63.58
N GLN A 152 25.48 30.68 62.89
CA GLN A 152 26.56 29.69 62.78
C GLN A 152 27.53 29.98 61.64
N ASN A 153 27.11 30.72 60.60
CA ASN A 153 27.91 31.02 59.43
C ASN A 153 28.22 32.53 59.35
N PRO A 154 29.50 32.94 59.22
CA PRO A 154 29.89 34.34 59.11
C PRO A 154 29.71 34.93 57.70
N THR A 155 29.06 34.20 56.78
CA THR A 155 28.84 34.66 55.40
C THR A 155 27.97 35.92 55.36
N LEU A 156 28.31 36.84 54.47
CA LEU A 156 27.53 38.05 54.18
C LEU A 156 26.58 37.88 52.99
N LEU A 157 26.67 36.74 52.30
CA LEU A 157 25.78 36.42 51.19
C LEU A 157 24.36 36.21 51.69
N ALA A 158 23.39 36.58 50.85
CA ALA A 158 21.99 36.29 51.11
C ALA A 158 21.76 34.77 51.15
N HIS A 159 21.00 34.32 52.15
CA HIS A 159 20.56 32.94 52.29
C HIS A 159 19.07 32.85 51.95
N ILE A 160 18.74 32.00 50.99
CA ILE A 160 17.36 31.66 50.61
C ILE A 160 17.00 30.35 51.30
N GLY A 161 16.00 30.40 52.17
CA GLY A 161 15.52 29.23 52.90
C GLY A 161 14.32 28.55 52.24
N PRO A 162 13.86 27.42 52.80
CA PRO A 162 12.61 26.78 52.39
C PRO A 162 11.43 27.72 52.58
N ALA A 163 10.35 27.52 51.81
CA ALA A 163 9.12 28.25 52.00
C ALA A 163 8.55 27.98 53.40
N ILE A 164 8.10 29.03 54.09
CA ILE A 164 7.56 28.96 55.45
C ILE A 164 6.33 29.85 55.58
N ARG A 165 5.49 29.57 56.57
CA ARG A 165 4.46 30.51 57.01
C ARG A 165 5.06 31.62 57.87
N SER A 166 4.78 32.86 57.48
CA SER A 166 5.18 34.08 58.17
C SER A 166 4.60 34.13 59.58
N ARG A 167 5.43 34.45 60.59
CA ARG A 167 4.96 34.66 61.97
C ARG A 167 4.19 35.97 62.16
N GLN A 168 4.26 36.87 61.18
CA GLN A 168 3.55 38.14 61.21
C GLN A 168 2.03 37.95 60.97
N ASN A 169 1.67 37.19 59.94
CA ASN A 169 0.26 37.08 59.49
C ASN A 169 -0.15 35.67 58.97
N GLY A 170 0.75 34.68 59.00
CA GLY A 170 0.48 33.30 58.59
C GLY A 170 0.56 33.00 57.09
N GLU A 171 0.84 33.99 56.23
CA GLU A 171 0.99 33.78 54.78
C GLU A 171 2.27 33.02 54.42
N TRP A 172 2.24 32.30 53.30
CA TRP A 172 3.41 31.62 52.75
C TRP A 172 4.40 32.59 52.13
N ILE A 173 5.65 32.51 52.59
CA ILE A 173 6.77 33.31 52.10
C ILE A 173 7.98 32.45 51.78
N ILE A 174 8.77 32.87 50.81
CA ILE A 174 10.13 32.38 50.60
C ILE A 174 11.08 33.37 51.31
N PRO A 175 11.75 32.97 52.39
CA PRO A 175 12.62 33.87 53.15
C PRO A 175 13.95 34.06 52.43
N ILE A 176 14.30 35.32 52.15
CA ILE A 176 15.67 35.74 51.82
C ILE A 176 16.22 36.51 53.03
N SER A 177 17.36 36.07 53.55
CA SER A 177 17.90 36.54 54.83
C SER A 177 19.37 36.93 54.69
N ARG A 178 19.79 37.97 55.43
CA ARG A 178 21.18 38.40 55.52
C ARG A 178 21.61 38.57 56.97
N ARG A 179 22.87 38.25 57.24
CA ARG A 179 23.53 38.49 58.52
C ARG A 179 23.76 39.99 58.71
N VAL A 180 23.39 40.50 59.89
CA VAL A 180 23.72 41.86 60.33
C VAL A 180 24.83 41.76 61.34
N ASN A 181 25.94 42.45 61.10
CA ASN A 181 27.07 42.50 62.01
C ASN A 181 27.18 43.89 62.67
N ASP A 182 27.98 44.03 63.72
CA ASP A 182 28.44 45.33 64.19
C ASP A 182 29.71 45.80 63.44
N GLN A 183 30.25 46.95 63.85
CA GLN A 183 31.48 47.53 63.32
C GLN A 183 32.72 46.65 63.55
N HIS A 184 32.65 45.68 64.46
CA HIS A 184 33.72 44.72 64.73
C HIS A 184 33.54 43.41 63.94
N GLY A 185 32.45 43.26 63.18
CA GLY A 185 32.13 42.06 62.42
C GLY A 185 31.38 40.99 63.21
N GLU A 186 31.02 41.25 64.46
CA GLU A 186 30.32 40.30 65.33
C GLU A 186 28.82 40.24 65.03
N PHE A 187 28.20 39.09 65.27
CA PHE A 187 26.77 38.86 64.99
C PHE A 187 25.86 39.78 65.81
N GLN A 188 25.10 40.66 65.14
CA GLN A 188 24.12 41.53 65.78
C GLN A 188 22.67 41.13 65.51
N GLY A 189 22.44 40.28 64.51
CA GLY A 189 21.11 39.80 64.19
C GLY A 189 20.94 39.44 62.73
N VAL A 190 19.68 39.37 62.29
CA VAL A 190 19.30 38.95 60.94
C VAL A 190 18.29 39.92 60.36
N LEU A 191 18.56 40.39 59.15
CA LEU A 191 17.58 41.06 58.31
C LEU A 191 16.94 40.02 57.39
N LEU A 192 15.62 40.02 57.29
CA LEU A 192 14.86 39.07 56.48
C LEU A 192 13.85 39.83 55.61
N ALA A 193 13.80 39.49 54.34
CA ALA A 193 12.68 39.82 53.46
C ALA A 193 11.89 38.54 53.17
N GLY A 194 10.56 38.61 53.28
CA GLY A 194 9.69 37.56 52.79
C GLY A 194 9.30 37.86 51.34
N ILE A 195 9.53 36.92 50.42
CA ILE A 195 8.96 37.00 49.07
C ILE A 195 7.62 36.27 49.07
N LYS A 196 6.56 36.90 48.56
CA LYS A 196 5.21 36.33 48.55
C LYS A 196 5.19 35.08 47.68
N LEU A 197 4.71 33.96 48.21
CA LEU A 197 4.49 32.77 47.37
C LEU A 197 3.38 32.98 46.33
N ALA A 198 2.34 33.74 46.71
CA ALA A 198 1.22 34.10 45.84
C ALA A 198 1.65 34.88 44.58
N TYR A 199 2.77 35.62 44.65
CA TYR A 199 3.33 36.32 43.50
C TYR A 199 3.74 35.33 42.40
N PHE A 200 4.45 34.26 42.77
CA PHE A 200 4.83 33.20 41.82
C PHE A 200 3.62 32.41 41.33
N ASP A 201 2.63 32.13 42.19
CA ASP A 201 1.39 31.48 41.75
C ASP A 201 0.66 32.30 40.67
N GLN A 202 0.51 33.61 40.88
CA GLN A 202 -0.10 34.52 39.90
C GLN A 202 0.71 34.62 38.61
N PHE A 203 2.04 34.72 38.73
CA PHE A 203 2.94 34.72 37.58
C PHE A 203 2.84 33.41 36.78
N PHE A 204 2.85 32.25 37.43
CA PHE A 204 2.70 30.96 36.76
C PHE A 204 1.32 30.79 36.10
N LYS A 205 0.26 31.37 36.69
CA LYS A 205 -1.09 31.40 36.10
C LYS A 205 -1.18 32.30 34.86
N SER A 206 -0.29 33.29 34.70
CA SER A 206 -0.27 34.17 33.53
C SER A 206 0.11 33.45 32.23
N PHE A 207 0.78 32.30 32.31
CA PHE A 207 1.11 31.48 31.15
C PHE A 207 -0.03 30.56 30.75
N SER A 208 -0.34 30.52 29.45
CA SER A 208 -1.27 29.58 28.83
C SER A 208 -0.64 28.18 28.72
N LEU A 209 -0.47 27.51 29.87
CA LEU A 209 -0.22 26.07 29.93
C LEU A 209 -1.54 25.32 30.08
N ASP A 210 -1.59 24.12 29.48
CA ASP A 210 -2.66 23.13 29.66
C ASP A 210 -2.90 22.83 31.14
N ASP A 211 -4.12 22.44 31.50
CA ASP A 211 -4.55 22.26 32.90
C ASP A 211 -3.75 21.18 33.65
N ASN A 212 -3.17 20.23 32.90
CA ASN A 212 -2.32 19.15 33.42
C ASN A 212 -0.81 19.48 33.35
N GLY A 213 -0.48 20.69 32.93
CA GLY A 213 0.86 21.25 32.93
C GLY A 213 1.31 21.60 34.35
N VAL A 214 2.62 21.47 34.60
CA VAL A 214 3.22 21.77 35.91
C VAL A 214 4.30 22.82 35.74
N MET A 215 4.32 23.81 36.60
CA MET A 215 5.45 24.73 36.76
C MET A 215 5.91 24.69 38.20
N PHE A 216 7.20 24.76 38.44
CA PHE A 216 7.71 24.89 39.79
C PHE A 216 8.99 25.71 39.90
N LEU A 217 9.22 26.21 41.11
CA LEU A 217 10.46 26.79 41.60
C LEU A 217 10.91 25.95 42.80
N ALA A 218 12.16 25.52 42.80
CA ALA A 218 12.77 24.73 43.87
C ALA A 218 14.17 25.26 44.20
N LEU A 219 14.68 24.93 45.38
CA LEU A 219 16.10 25.10 45.70
C LEU A 219 16.94 24.10 44.89
N SER A 220 18.25 24.38 44.75
CA SER A 220 19.21 23.48 44.08
C SER A 220 19.32 22.10 44.73
N ASP A 221 18.91 21.95 46.00
CA ASP A 221 18.84 20.66 46.70
C ASP A 221 17.54 19.88 46.44
N GLY A 222 16.64 20.43 45.60
CA GLY A 222 15.36 19.83 45.26
C GLY A 222 14.19 20.23 46.15
N THR A 223 14.39 21.05 47.18
CA THR A 223 13.29 21.50 48.05
C THR A 223 12.30 22.37 47.28
N LEU A 224 11.04 21.94 47.19
CA LEU A 224 10.00 22.63 46.44
C LEU A 224 9.56 23.93 47.14
N LEU A 225 9.72 25.08 46.48
CA LEU A 225 9.35 26.39 47.02
C LEU A 225 7.98 26.85 46.54
N ALA A 226 7.72 26.75 45.23
CA ALA A 226 6.46 27.18 44.61
C ALA A 226 6.08 26.23 43.48
N ARG A 227 4.78 26.03 43.25
CA ARG A 227 4.28 25.27 42.09
C ARG A 227 2.92 25.73 41.59
N ARG A 228 2.67 25.46 40.31
CA ARG A 228 1.35 25.47 39.66
C ARG A 228 1.05 24.07 39.11
N PRO A 229 -0.16 23.52 39.32
CA PRO A 229 -1.19 24.03 40.23
C PRO A 229 -0.69 24.05 41.67
N PHE A 230 -1.18 25.01 42.46
CA PHE A 230 -0.78 25.18 43.86
C PHE A 230 -1.37 24.04 44.70
N GLU A 231 -0.49 23.32 45.39
CA GLU A 231 -0.85 22.24 46.33
C GLU A 231 -0.07 22.46 47.62
N GLU A 232 -0.74 22.91 48.67
CA GLU A 232 -0.09 23.28 49.93
C GLU A 232 0.69 22.11 50.55
N ALA A 233 0.14 20.90 50.51
CA ALA A 233 0.75 19.70 51.09
C ALA A 233 2.12 19.35 50.48
N ARG A 234 2.44 19.88 49.29
CA ARG A 234 3.68 19.58 48.56
C ARG A 234 4.78 20.61 48.82
N ILE A 235 4.45 21.79 49.33
CA ILE A 235 5.43 22.85 49.57
C ILE A 235 6.43 22.39 50.64
N GLY A 236 7.73 22.45 50.31
CA GLY A 236 8.82 21.96 51.15
C GLY A 236 9.19 20.49 50.94
N GLU A 237 8.45 19.71 50.14
CA GLU A 237 8.87 18.35 49.78
C GLU A 237 10.16 18.36 48.93
N SER A 238 10.97 17.31 49.08
CA SER A 238 12.21 17.15 48.31
C SER A 238 11.95 16.46 46.97
N LEU A 239 12.33 17.12 45.89
CA LEU A 239 12.36 16.60 44.52
C LEU A 239 13.74 16.04 44.13
N ALA A 240 14.69 15.95 45.07
CA ALA A 240 16.08 15.54 44.81
C ALA A 240 16.21 14.17 44.15
N HIS A 241 15.19 13.32 44.31
CA HIS A 241 15.15 11.96 43.78
C HIS A 241 14.58 11.89 42.36
N GLY A 242 14.05 13.01 41.83
CA GLY A 242 13.54 13.09 40.48
C GLY A 242 14.67 13.22 39.44
N ASP A 243 14.38 12.79 38.21
CA ASP A 243 15.37 12.76 37.13
C ASP A 243 16.02 14.13 36.88
N ILE A 244 15.29 15.24 37.05
CA ILE A 244 15.85 16.60 36.87
C ILE A 244 17.09 16.79 37.74
N PHE A 245 17.03 16.39 39.01
CA PHE A 245 18.11 16.62 39.99
C PHE A 245 19.18 15.52 39.93
N GLN A 246 18.83 14.27 39.64
CA GLN A 246 19.80 13.17 39.61
C GLN A 246 20.50 12.98 38.26
N LYS A 247 19.77 13.17 37.15
CA LYS A 247 20.22 12.77 35.81
C LYS A 247 20.51 13.95 34.90
N TYR A 248 19.80 15.08 35.05
CA TYR A 248 19.89 16.19 34.09
C TYR A 248 20.76 17.34 34.59
N LEU A 249 20.43 17.93 35.74
CA LEU A 249 21.16 19.06 36.34
C LEU A 249 22.66 18.83 36.54
N PRO A 250 23.13 17.62 36.94
CA PRO A 250 24.58 17.38 37.09
C PRO A 250 25.39 17.50 35.78
N HIS A 251 24.73 17.41 34.62
CA HIS A 251 25.39 17.47 33.32
C HIS A 251 25.19 18.81 32.60
N ALA A 252 24.05 19.47 32.79
CA ALA A 252 23.76 20.75 32.18
C ALA A 252 22.82 21.58 33.05
N SER A 253 23.11 22.88 33.21
CA SER A 253 22.31 23.81 34.02
C SER A 253 20.94 24.13 33.41
N PHE A 254 20.71 23.77 32.15
CA PHE A 254 19.41 23.87 31.51
C PHE A 254 19.26 22.77 30.46
N GLY A 255 18.01 22.46 30.12
CA GLY A 255 17.74 21.48 29.09
C GLY A 255 16.29 21.03 29.10
N ASN A 256 16.03 20.05 28.25
CA ASN A 256 14.71 19.47 28.07
C ASN A 256 14.80 17.95 28.22
N GLY A 257 13.71 17.31 28.64
CA GLY A 257 13.66 15.86 28.74
C GLY A 257 12.26 15.30 28.94
N MET A 258 12.01 14.12 28.37
CA MET A 258 10.82 13.34 28.67
C MET A 258 11.03 12.62 30.00
N ILE A 259 10.36 13.08 31.05
CA ILE A 259 10.56 12.62 32.42
C ILE A 259 9.23 12.17 33.00
N ARG A 260 9.29 11.11 33.81
CA ARG A 260 8.17 10.63 34.62
C ARG A 260 8.19 11.39 35.95
N SER A 261 7.12 12.12 36.22
CA SER A 261 6.97 12.90 37.45
C SER A 261 7.01 12.01 38.70
N VAL A 262 7.80 12.39 39.70
CA VAL A 262 7.86 11.71 41.01
C VAL A 262 6.62 11.99 41.88
N VAL A 263 5.84 13.01 41.54
CA VAL A 263 4.67 13.45 42.33
C VAL A 263 3.42 12.65 41.97
N ASP A 264 3.20 12.42 40.67
CA ASP A 264 1.95 11.85 40.12
C ASP A 264 2.15 10.81 39.02
N ASN A 265 3.40 10.41 38.75
CA ASN A 265 3.75 9.33 37.82
C ASN A 265 3.40 9.58 36.34
N VAL A 266 3.02 10.80 35.96
CA VAL A 266 2.69 11.17 34.57
C VAL A 266 3.97 11.52 33.79
N ILE A 267 4.06 11.05 32.55
CA ILE A 267 5.18 11.36 31.64
C ILE A 267 4.95 12.73 31.00
N ARG A 268 5.85 13.67 31.27
CA ARG A 268 5.81 15.03 30.73
C ARG A 268 7.12 15.38 30.03
N LEU A 269 7.04 16.27 29.05
CA LEU A 269 8.20 16.99 28.54
C LEU A 269 8.52 18.11 29.51
N TYR A 270 9.59 17.95 30.28
CA TYR A 270 10.12 18.99 31.16
C TYR A 270 11.13 19.83 30.41
N GLY A 271 11.02 21.15 30.54
CA GLY A 271 12.16 22.05 30.42
C GLY A 271 12.59 22.45 31.83
N TYR A 272 13.89 22.60 32.05
CA TYR A 272 14.43 23.02 33.34
C TYR A 272 15.58 24.02 33.15
N ARG A 273 15.79 24.86 34.17
CA ARG A 273 16.90 25.81 34.22
C ARG A 273 17.27 26.11 35.67
N GLN A 274 18.54 25.99 35.98
CA GLN A 274 19.17 26.50 37.20
C GLN A 274 19.57 27.97 36.99
N LEU A 275 19.35 28.80 38.00
CA LEU A 275 19.77 30.20 38.00
C LEU A 275 21.27 30.28 38.33
N ASP A 276 21.97 31.21 37.68
CA ASP A 276 23.43 31.36 37.87
C ASP A 276 23.77 32.05 39.19
N ALA A 277 22.98 33.05 39.59
CA ALA A 277 23.25 33.89 40.77
C ALA A 277 22.65 33.36 42.08
N TYR A 278 21.62 32.50 41.99
CA TYR A 278 20.86 32.01 43.14
C TYR A 278 20.72 30.48 43.07
N PRO A 279 20.73 29.77 44.21
CA PRO A 279 20.62 28.31 44.27
C PRO A 279 19.17 27.86 44.02
N LEU A 280 18.64 28.22 42.86
CA LEU A 280 17.25 28.04 42.47
C LEU A 280 17.18 27.30 41.13
N VAL A 281 16.19 26.45 41.01
CA VAL A 281 15.86 25.71 39.80
C VAL A 281 14.40 25.98 39.46
N VAL A 282 14.15 26.37 38.23
CA VAL A 282 12.81 26.44 37.66
C VAL A 282 12.59 25.30 36.67
N ALA A 283 11.37 24.81 36.60
CA ALA A 283 10.98 23.88 35.55
C ALA A 283 9.53 24.09 35.14
N ALA A 284 9.27 23.82 33.87
CA ALA A 284 7.93 23.76 33.30
C ALA A 284 7.76 22.45 32.55
N ALA A 285 6.59 21.85 32.67
CA ALA A 285 6.33 20.50 32.18
C ALA A 285 4.96 20.40 31.53
N THR A 286 4.91 19.83 30.33
CA THR A 286 3.66 19.57 29.62
C THR A 286 3.51 18.07 29.36
N PRO A 287 2.34 17.46 29.64
CA PRO A 287 2.12 16.03 29.39
C PRO A 287 2.34 15.65 27.92
N LYS A 288 2.94 14.48 27.70
CA LYS A 288 3.16 13.95 26.34
C LYS A 288 1.86 13.83 25.55
N GLU A 289 0.80 13.37 26.21
CA GLU A 289 -0.51 13.18 25.60
C GLU A 289 -1.14 14.50 25.14
N THR A 290 -0.95 15.58 25.90
CA THR A 290 -1.40 16.92 25.50
C THR A 290 -0.66 17.39 24.26
N ILE A 291 0.67 17.25 24.23
CA ILE A 291 1.49 17.64 23.07
C ILE A 291 1.04 16.87 21.82
N LEU A 292 0.78 15.57 21.95
CA LEU A 292 0.41 14.70 20.83
C LEU A 292 -1.11 14.64 20.55
N ARG A 293 -1.95 15.35 21.31
CA ARG A 293 -3.42 15.27 21.16
C ARG A 293 -3.87 15.68 19.76
N GLY A 294 -3.34 16.80 19.26
CA GLY A 294 -3.61 17.27 17.89
C GLY A 294 -3.07 16.30 16.84
N TRP A 295 -1.87 15.75 17.08
CA TRP A 295 -1.28 14.74 16.21
C TRP A 295 -2.13 13.48 16.09
N TYR A 296 -2.67 12.94 17.19
CA TYR A 296 -3.54 11.77 17.16
C TYR A 296 -4.82 12.01 16.35
N ALA A 297 -5.44 13.19 16.48
CA ALA A 297 -6.64 13.56 15.73
C ALA A 297 -6.34 13.64 14.21
N ASN A 298 -5.25 14.32 13.84
CA ASN A 298 -4.80 14.41 12.45
C ASN A 298 -4.43 13.02 11.90
N ALA A 299 -3.72 12.21 12.68
CA ALA A 299 -3.33 10.86 12.31
C ALA A 299 -4.54 9.96 12.05
N TYR A 300 -5.56 10.05 12.89
CA TYR A 300 -6.81 9.33 12.70
C TYR A 300 -7.50 9.75 11.39
N GLN A 301 -7.68 11.06 11.17
CA GLN A 301 -8.31 11.57 9.94
C GLN A 301 -7.54 11.17 8.67
N SER A 302 -6.21 11.36 8.65
CA SER A 302 -5.38 10.96 7.50
C SER A 302 -5.39 9.46 7.26
N SER A 303 -5.41 8.63 8.32
CA SER A 303 -5.49 7.17 8.19
C SER A 303 -6.81 6.72 7.58
N VAL A 304 -7.93 7.33 7.98
CA VAL A 304 -9.25 7.03 7.40
C VAL A 304 -9.29 7.36 5.91
N ILE A 305 -8.77 8.53 5.50
CA ILE A 305 -8.73 8.94 4.09
C ILE A 305 -7.90 7.96 3.26
N VAL A 306 -6.68 7.63 3.71
CA VAL A 306 -5.80 6.70 2.98
C VAL A 306 -6.39 5.30 2.94
N ALA A 307 -7.04 4.83 4.02
CA ALA A 307 -7.73 3.54 4.03
C ALA A 307 -8.86 3.49 2.99
N LEU A 308 -9.65 4.55 2.84
CA LEU A 308 -10.68 4.65 1.81
C LEU A 308 -10.09 4.63 0.39
N VAL A 309 -8.97 5.33 0.17
CA VAL A 309 -8.27 5.32 -1.14
C VAL A 309 -7.70 3.94 -1.46
N VAL A 310 -7.06 3.28 -0.49
CA VAL A 310 -6.51 1.93 -0.64
C VAL A 310 -7.63 0.92 -0.92
N LEU A 311 -8.77 1.04 -0.24
CA LEU A 311 -9.95 0.21 -0.51
C LEU A 311 -10.46 0.44 -1.93
N GLY A 312 -10.59 1.70 -2.37
CA GLY A 312 -11.01 2.04 -3.73
C GLY A 312 -10.08 1.49 -4.81
N VAL A 313 -8.76 1.66 -4.63
CA VAL A 313 -7.73 1.12 -5.54
C VAL A 313 -7.74 -0.41 -5.54
N GLY A 314 -7.91 -1.04 -4.38
CA GLY A 314 -8.05 -2.49 -4.25
C GLY A 314 -9.31 -3.03 -4.94
N LEU A 315 -10.45 -2.38 -4.77
CA LEU A 315 -11.72 -2.74 -5.42
C LEU A 315 -11.62 -2.59 -6.93
N PHE A 316 -11.06 -1.47 -7.41
CA PHE A 316 -10.81 -1.25 -8.84
C PHE A 316 -9.89 -2.33 -9.40
N GLY A 317 -8.79 -2.63 -8.71
CA GLY A 317 -7.86 -3.70 -9.09
C GLY A 317 -8.54 -5.07 -9.16
N TRP A 318 -9.40 -5.38 -8.18
CA TRP A 318 -10.19 -6.62 -8.14
C TRP A 318 -11.16 -6.73 -9.32
N VAL A 319 -11.96 -5.68 -9.57
CA VAL A 319 -12.89 -5.62 -10.71
C VAL A 319 -12.14 -5.72 -12.04
N PHE A 320 -11.00 -5.05 -12.18
CA PHE A 320 -10.17 -5.13 -13.38
C PHE A 320 -9.65 -6.55 -13.64
N VAL A 321 -9.16 -7.23 -12.60
CA VAL A 321 -8.70 -8.63 -12.70
C VAL A 321 -9.85 -9.56 -13.08
N LEU A 322 -11.04 -9.35 -12.53
CA LEU A 322 -12.25 -10.10 -12.93
C LEU A 322 -12.62 -9.86 -14.39
N GLN A 323 -12.56 -8.61 -14.85
CA GLN A 323 -12.86 -8.24 -16.23
C GLN A 323 -11.89 -8.91 -17.22
N VAL A 324 -10.59 -8.89 -16.92
CA VAL A 324 -9.57 -9.57 -17.75
C VAL A 324 -9.81 -11.08 -17.79
N ARG A 325 -10.12 -11.70 -16.63
CA ARG A 325 -10.40 -13.15 -16.58
C ARG A 325 -11.63 -13.53 -17.40
N ASN A 326 -12.70 -12.72 -17.34
CA ASN A 326 -13.89 -12.96 -18.13
C ASN A 326 -13.62 -12.77 -19.63
N GLY A 327 -12.78 -11.81 -20.01
CA GLY A 327 -12.32 -11.64 -21.39
C GLY A 327 -11.57 -12.86 -21.93
N GLU A 328 -10.64 -13.41 -21.16
CA GLU A 328 -9.88 -14.63 -21.53
C GLU A 328 -10.81 -15.84 -21.76
N LEU A 329 -11.85 -15.99 -20.92
CA LEU A 329 -12.84 -17.07 -21.07
C LEU A 329 -13.70 -16.88 -22.33
N ILE A 330 -14.19 -15.66 -22.57
CA ILE A 330 -15.00 -15.35 -23.76
C ILE A 330 -14.19 -15.57 -25.04
N GLU A 331 -12.92 -15.19 -25.06
CA GLU A 331 -12.05 -15.40 -26.23
C GLU A 331 -11.85 -16.90 -26.51
N ALA A 332 -11.65 -17.72 -25.46
CA ALA A 332 -11.54 -19.16 -25.60
C ALA A 332 -12.85 -19.80 -26.10
N ASP A 333 -14.00 -19.38 -25.56
CA ASP A 333 -15.32 -19.86 -26.00
C ASP A 333 -15.59 -19.46 -27.45
N LEU A 334 -15.28 -18.22 -27.83
CA LEU A 334 -15.42 -17.74 -29.21
C LEU A 334 -14.57 -18.57 -30.17
N ARG A 335 -13.32 -18.86 -29.80
CA ARG A 335 -12.42 -19.66 -30.63
C ARG A 335 -12.95 -21.08 -30.83
N THR A 336 -13.40 -21.74 -29.76
CA THR A 336 -13.97 -23.09 -29.89
C THR A 336 -15.28 -23.11 -30.68
N ALA A 337 -16.10 -22.07 -30.56
CA ALA A 337 -17.31 -21.91 -31.37
C ALA A 337 -16.98 -21.69 -32.86
N GLN A 338 -15.97 -20.88 -33.16
CA GLN A 338 -15.48 -20.67 -34.53
C GLN A 338 -14.99 -21.98 -35.15
N GLU A 339 -14.16 -22.74 -34.44
CA GLU A 339 -13.66 -24.03 -34.90
C GLU A 339 -14.81 -25.02 -35.18
N ARG A 340 -15.83 -25.06 -34.32
CA ARG A 340 -17.02 -25.92 -34.54
C ARG A 340 -17.85 -25.48 -35.74
N LEU A 341 -18.07 -24.18 -35.90
CA LEU A 341 -18.80 -23.64 -37.04
C LEU A 341 -18.07 -23.94 -38.35
N GLU A 342 -16.75 -23.83 -38.36
CA GLU A 342 -15.93 -24.16 -39.53
C GLU A 342 -16.12 -25.62 -39.94
N VAL A 343 -16.06 -26.56 -38.98
CA VAL A 343 -16.29 -27.98 -39.25
C VAL A 343 -17.69 -28.23 -39.81
N ILE A 344 -18.74 -27.74 -39.17
CA ILE A 344 -20.13 -27.91 -39.65
C ILE A 344 -20.31 -27.31 -41.05
N ALA A 345 -19.69 -26.16 -41.30
CA ALA A 345 -19.86 -25.48 -42.57
C ALA A 345 -19.07 -26.15 -43.71
N THR A 346 -18.02 -26.93 -43.41
CA THR A 346 -17.13 -27.53 -44.41
C THR A 346 -17.28 -29.05 -44.57
N HIS A 347 -17.90 -29.73 -43.61
CA HIS A 347 -18.06 -31.18 -43.61
C HIS A 347 -19.55 -31.58 -43.58
N ASP A 348 -19.87 -32.72 -44.18
CA ASP A 348 -21.20 -33.31 -44.13
C ASP A 348 -21.45 -33.97 -42.77
N SER A 349 -22.59 -33.66 -42.15
CA SER A 349 -22.92 -34.06 -40.77
C SER A 349 -23.17 -35.55 -40.59
N LEU A 350 -23.57 -36.26 -41.65
CA LEU A 350 -23.84 -37.70 -41.60
C LEU A 350 -22.56 -38.51 -41.81
N THR A 351 -21.75 -38.11 -42.80
CA THR A 351 -20.62 -38.91 -43.28
C THR A 351 -19.26 -38.48 -42.72
N GLY A 352 -19.14 -37.24 -42.23
CA GLY A 352 -17.90 -36.66 -41.74
C GLY A 352 -16.84 -36.42 -42.84
N LEU A 353 -17.24 -36.53 -44.11
CA LEU A 353 -16.45 -36.13 -45.28
C LEU A 353 -16.60 -34.63 -45.53
N ALA A 354 -15.75 -34.06 -46.38
CA ALA A 354 -15.96 -32.71 -46.88
C ALA A 354 -17.34 -32.61 -47.55
N ASN A 355 -18.03 -31.49 -47.39
CA ASN A 355 -19.27 -31.25 -48.12
C ASN A 355 -18.98 -30.64 -49.49
N ARG A 356 -20.00 -30.62 -50.35
CA ARG A 356 -19.94 -30.01 -51.69
C ARG A 356 -19.34 -28.60 -51.70
N ARG A 357 -19.63 -27.78 -50.69
CA ARG A 357 -19.12 -26.39 -50.60
C ARG A 357 -17.60 -26.35 -50.36
N LEU A 358 -17.06 -27.23 -49.51
CA LEU A 358 -15.61 -27.34 -49.35
C LEU A 358 -14.96 -27.89 -50.63
N PHE A 359 -15.62 -28.84 -51.31
CA PHE A 359 -15.16 -29.36 -52.59
C PHE A 359 -15.04 -28.28 -53.66
N GLU A 360 -16.09 -27.48 -53.91
CA GLU A 360 -16.07 -26.40 -54.91
C GLU A 360 -14.90 -25.43 -54.64
N ARG A 361 -14.71 -25.03 -53.38
CA ARG A 361 -13.58 -24.17 -52.98
C ARG A 361 -12.22 -24.81 -53.19
N ALA A 362 -12.06 -26.08 -52.83
CA ALA A 362 -10.80 -26.79 -53.00
C ALA A 362 -10.50 -27.06 -54.47
N LEU A 363 -11.53 -27.35 -55.25
CA LEU A 363 -11.44 -27.59 -56.68
C LEU A 363 -10.93 -26.35 -57.41
N ASP A 364 -11.48 -25.16 -57.15
CA ASP A 364 -10.98 -23.91 -57.74
C ASP A 364 -9.49 -23.67 -57.46
N ILE A 365 -9.06 -23.95 -56.21
CA ILE A 365 -7.68 -23.78 -55.77
C ILE A 365 -6.75 -24.77 -56.48
N GLU A 366 -7.10 -26.06 -56.47
CA GLU A 366 -6.25 -27.12 -57.02
C GLU A 366 -6.26 -27.10 -58.55
N PHE A 367 -7.35 -26.67 -59.18
CA PHE A 367 -7.43 -26.46 -60.64
C PHE A 367 -6.47 -25.35 -61.08
N ALA A 368 -6.51 -24.19 -60.41
CA ALA A 368 -5.57 -23.10 -60.68
C ALA A 368 -4.12 -23.46 -60.34
N ARG A 369 -3.92 -24.32 -59.33
CA ARG A 369 -2.59 -24.83 -58.98
C ARG A 369 -2.05 -25.78 -60.05
N GLY A 370 -2.87 -26.73 -60.52
CA GLY A 370 -2.53 -27.68 -61.58
C GLY A 370 -2.10 -26.97 -62.87
N ALA A 371 -2.84 -25.94 -63.28
CA ALA A 371 -2.49 -25.10 -64.44
C ALA A 371 -1.12 -24.43 -64.30
N ARG A 372 -0.84 -23.82 -63.14
CA ARG A 372 0.45 -23.15 -62.89
C ARG A 372 1.62 -24.11 -62.75
N GLN A 373 1.40 -25.28 -62.16
CA GLN A 373 2.46 -26.26 -61.86
C GLN A 373 2.63 -27.29 -62.96
N GLN A 374 1.76 -27.28 -63.98
CA GLN A 374 1.70 -28.28 -65.04
C GLN A 374 1.61 -29.70 -64.44
N SER A 375 0.76 -29.85 -63.41
CA SER A 375 0.58 -31.10 -62.70
C SER A 375 -0.83 -31.66 -62.90
N SER A 376 -0.94 -32.99 -62.89
CA SER A 376 -2.22 -33.66 -63.17
C SER A 376 -3.19 -33.50 -62.01
N LEU A 377 -4.44 -33.19 -62.34
CA LEU A 377 -5.56 -33.14 -61.41
C LEU A 377 -6.56 -34.23 -61.79
N SER A 378 -6.92 -35.06 -60.81
CA SER A 378 -7.86 -36.16 -60.99
C SER A 378 -9.10 -35.99 -60.13
N LEU A 379 -10.24 -36.39 -60.67
CA LEU A 379 -11.51 -36.46 -59.96
C LEU A 379 -12.12 -37.84 -60.14
N ILE A 380 -12.51 -38.43 -59.00
CA ILE A 380 -13.32 -39.65 -58.96
C ILE A 380 -14.72 -39.24 -58.55
N MET A 381 -15.71 -39.54 -59.38
CA MET A 381 -17.13 -39.47 -59.04
C MET A 381 -17.62 -40.87 -58.68
N LEU A 382 -18.30 -41.02 -57.55
CA LEU A 382 -18.80 -42.30 -57.02
C LEU A 382 -20.28 -42.21 -56.69
N ASP A 383 -21.01 -43.28 -56.98
CA ASP A 383 -22.41 -43.44 -56.59
C ASP A 383 -22.69 -44.86 -56.09
N ILE A 384 -23.56 -44.97 -55.09
CA ILE A 384 -23.98 -46.24 -54.51
C ILE A 384 -25.02 -46.91 -55.40
N ASP A 385 -24.71 -48.09 -55.91
CA ASP A 385 -25.56 -48.80 -56.84
C ASP A 385 -26.91 -49.18 -56.21
N PHE A 386 -27.98 -48.78 -56.89
CA PHE A 386 -29.36 -49.07 -56.48
C PHE A 386 -29.70 -48.57 -55.05
N PHE A 387 -29.10 -47.47 -54.58
CA PHE A 387 -29.31 -46.99 -53.22
C PHE A 387 -30.77 -46.63 -52.91
N LYS A 388 -31.53 -46.09 -53.87
CA LYS A 388 -32.99 -45.92 -53.71
C LYS A 388 -33.70 -47.22 -53.31
N ARG A 389 -33.38 -48.34 -53.96
CA ARG A 389 -33.96 -49.66 -53.61
C ARG A 389 -33.51 -50.14 -52.23
N TYR A 390 -32.28 -49.81 -51.85
CA TYR A 390 -31.77 -50.09 -50.51
C TYR A 390 -32.62 -49.38 -49.45
N ASN A 391 -32.87 -48.08 -49.64
CA ASN A 391 -33.72 -47.28 -48.76
C ASN A 391 -35.17 -47.78 -48.75
N ASP A 392 -35.73 -48.13 -49.91
CA ASP A 392 -37.09 -48.64 -50.01
C ASP A 392 -37.25 -49.99 -49.27
N THR A 393 -36.18 -50.78 -49.16
CA THR A 393 -36.18 -52.10 -48.52
C THR A 393 -35.89 -52.03 -47.02
N TYR A 394 -34.89 -51.24 -46.62
CA TYR A 394 -34.35 -51.24 -45.24
C TYR A 394 -34.68 -49.97 -44.45
N GLY A 395 -35.30 -48.98 -45.10
CA GLY A 395 -35.62 -47.69 -44.52
C GLY A 395 -34.44 -46.71 -44.52
N HIS A 396 -34.76 -45.41 -44.44
CA HIS A 396 -33.77 -44.33 -44.50
C HIS A 396 -32.72 -44.39 -43.38
N VAL A 397 -33.06 -44.87 -42.19
CA VAL A 397 -32.09 -45.00 -41.08
C VAL A 397 -30.98 -46.01 -41.43
N ALA A 398 -31.33 -47.13 -42.05
CA ALA A 398 -30.34 -48.09 -42.53
C ALA A 398 -29.56 -47.54 -43.74
N GLY A 399 -30.22 -46.72 -44.57
CA GLY A 399 -29.58 -45.94 -45.63
C GLY A 399 -28.50 -45.00 -45.12
N ASP A 400 -28.79 -44.25 -44.07
CA ASP A 400 -27.86 -43.31 -43.44
C ASP A 400 -26.63 -44.04 -42.89
N GLN A 401 -26.83 -45.21 -42.26
CA GLN A 401 -25.74 -46.07 -41.82
C GLN A 401 -24.89 -46.58 -42.99
N CYS A 402 -25.56 -46.98 -44.09
CA CYS A 402 -24.89 -47.38 -45.33
C CYS A 402 -24.02 -46.25 -45.89
N LEU A 403 -24.54 -45.02 -45.96
CA LEU A 403 -23.78 -43.84 -46.39
C LEU A 403 -22.55 -43.59 -45.50
N ALA A 404 -22.70 -43.72 -44.18
CA ALA A 404 -21.58 -43.58 -43.24
C ALA A 404 -20.52 -44.68 -43.39
N GLU A 405 -20.92 -45.92 -43.71
CA GLU A 405 -20.00 -47.03 -43.98
C GLU A 405 -19.22 -46.82 -45.29
N VAL A 406 -19.91 -46.40 -46.35
CA VAL A 406 -19.27 -46.07 -47.64
C VAL A 406 -18.33 -44.89 -47.47
N ALA A 407 -18.74 -43.85 -46.77
CA ALA A 407 -17.88 -42.71 -46.47
C ALA A 407 -16.60 -43.10 -45.73
N ARG A 408 -16.69 -44.03 -44.75
CA ARG A 408 -15.52 -44.56 -44.06
C ARG A 408 -14.61 -45.37 -44.99
N ALA A 409 -15.17 -46.14 -45.91
CA ALA A 409 -14.40 -46.83 -46.95
C ALA A 409 -13.64 -45.83 -47.83
N VAL A 410 -14.34 -44.82 -48.38
CA VAL A 410 -13.75 -43.76 -49.21
C VAL A 410 -12.63 -43.03 -48.47
N LYS A 411 -12.88 -42.59 -47.24
CA LYS A 411 -11.89 -41.89 -46.41
C LYS A 411 -10.66 -42.75 -46.12
N SER A 412 -10.86 -44.05 -45.88
CA SER A 412 -9.76 -44.97 -45.57
C SER A 412 -8.83 -45.21 -46.75
N CYS A 413 -9.27 -44.97 -47.98
CA CYS A 413 -8.45 -45.08 -49.19
C CYS A 413 -7.71 -43.77 -49.53
N CYS A 414 -8.10 -42.65 -48.92
CA CYS A 414 -7.50 -41.34 -49.15
C CYS A 414 -6.42 -41.05 -48.09
N HIS A 415 -5.17 -41.39 -48.39
CA HIS A 415 -4.08 -41.34 -47.41
C HIS A 415 -3.27 -40.05 -47.43
N ARG A 416 -3.28 -39.29 -48.53
CA ARG A 416 -2.50 -38.05 -48.63
C ARG A 416 -3.29 -36.88 -48.09
N LYS A 417 -2.60 -35.90 -47.48
CA LYS A 417 -3.23 -34.66 -46.99
C LYS A 417 -3.89 -33.82 -48.10
N SER A 418 -3.46 -34.02 -49.35
CA SER A 418 -4.01 -33.36 -50.54
C SER A 418 -5.25 -34.07 -51.09
N ASP A 419 -5.50 -35.34 -50.74
CA ASP A 419 -6.66 -36.08 -51.20
C ASP A 419 -7.90 -35.58 -50.43
N LEU A 420 -8.92 -35.14 -51.15
CA LEU A 420 -10.15 -34.64 -50.55
C LEU A 420 -11.31 -35.58 -50.88
N ALA A 421 -11.72 -36.36 -49.89
CA ALA A 421 -12.94 -37.16 -49.93
C ALA A 421 -14.17 -36.32 -49.54
N VAL A 422 -15.19 -36.37 -50.38
CA VAL A 422 -16.33 -35.45 -50.36
C VAL A 422 -17.63 -36.25 -50.45
N ARG A 423 -18.65 -35.85 -49.69
CA ARG A 423 -20.03 -36.18 -50.02
C ARG A 423 -20.59 -35.08 -50.93
N TYR A 424 -20.73 -35.39 -52.21
CA TYR A 424 -21.10 -34.43 -53.25
C TYR A 424 -22.62 -34.19 -53.29
N GLY A 425 -23.40 -35.24 -53.05
CA GLY A 425 -24.86 -35.24 -53.11
C GLY A 425 -25.52 -36.19 -52.11
N GLY A 426 -26.75 -36.61 -52.40
CA GLY A 426 -27.53 -37.48 -51.51
C GLY A 426 -26.85 -38.83 -51.25
N GLU A 427 -26.56 -39.56 -52.33
CA GLU A 427 -25.85 -40.85 -52.35
C GLU A 427 -24.53 -40.80 -53.15
N GLU A 428 -24.13 -39.59 -53.54
CA GLU A 428 -23.00 -39.31 -54.41
C GLU A 428 -21.79 -38.84 -53.61
N PHE A 429 -20.64 -39.40 -53.93
CA PHE A 429 -19.35 -39.05 -53.34
C PHE A 429 -18.40 -38.61 -54.43
N ALA A 430 -17.42 -37.78 -54.05
CA ALA A 430 -16.33 -37.41 -54.93
C ALA A 430 -15.00 -37.53 -54.20
N VAL A 431 -13.93 -37.79 -54.94
CA VAL A 431 -12.56 -37.71 -54.43
C VAL A 431 -11.74 -36.84 -55.37
N LEU A 432 -11.31 -35.69 -54.88
CA LEU A 432 -10.38 -34.80 -55.58
C LEU A 432 -8.95 -35.24 -55.24
N LEU A 433 -8.16 -35.48 -56.28
CA LEU A 433 -6.81 -36.03 -56.17
C LEU A 433 -5.82 -35.11 -56.93
N PRO A 434 -5.24 -34.11 -56.23
CA PRO A 434 -4.17 -33.28 -56.80
C PRO A 434 -2.92 -34.10 -57.09
N ASP A 435 -2.13 -33.64 -58.07
CA ASP A 435 -0.86 -34.24 -58.48
C ASP A 435 -0.98 -35.76 -58.76
N THR A 436 -2.08 -36.17 -59.39
CA THR A 436 -2.42 -37.59 -59.62
C THR A 436 -2.94 -37.75 -61.04
N ASP A 437 -2.35 -38.68 -61.78
CA ASP A 437 -2.77 -39.03 -63.14
C ASP A 437 -3.93 -40.05 -63.15
N ILE A 438 -4.40 -40.41 -64.35
CA ILE A 438 -5.55 -41.31 -64.50
C ILE A 438 -5.29 -42.71 -63.92
N HIS A 439 -4.05 -43.20 -63.97
CA HIS A 439 -3.69 -44.51 -63.42
C HIS A 439 -3.72 -44.51 -61.89
N GLY A 440 -3.21 -43.45 -61.27
CA GLY A 440 -3.31 -43.24 -59.83
C GLY A 440 -4.77 -43.10 -59.37
N ALA A 441 -5.56 -42.32 -60.11
CA ALA A 441 -6.99 -42.16 -59.83
C ALA A 441 -7.76 -43.48 -59.96
N PHE A 442 -7.51 -44.25 -61.01
CA PHE A 442 -8.10 -45.57 -61.21
C PHE A 442 -7.73 -46.55 -60.08
N THR A 443 -6.47 -46.53 -59.62
CA THR A 443 -6.00 -47.37 -58.52
C THR A 443 -6.77 -47.05 -57.23
N ILE A 444 -6.93 -45.77 -56.89
CA ILE A 444 -7.68 -45.34 -55.71
C ILE A 444 -9.17 -45.69 -55.87
N ALA A 445 -9.74 -45.49 -57.07
CA ALA A 445 -11.13 -45.83 -57.36
C ALA A 445 -11.42 -47.33 -57.19
N GLU A 446 -10.54 -48.20 -57.70
CA GLU A 446 -10.67 -49.65 -57.51
C GLU A 446 -10.47 -50.05 -56.05
N GLN A 447 -9.54 -49.43 -55.31
CA GLN A 447 -9.41 -49.64 -53.87
C GLN A 447 -10.69 -49.28 -53.13
N ILE A 448 -11.33 -48.16 -53.46
CA ILE A 448 -12.62 -47.76 -52.88
C ILE A 448 -13.70 -48.81 -53.23
N ARG A 449 -13.77 -49.23 -54.50
CA ARG A 449 -14.74 -50.22 -54.97
C ARG A 449 -14.63 -51.55 -54.21
N HIS A 450 -13.41 -52.06 -54.09
CA HIS A 450 -13.12 -53.28 -53.33
C HIS A 450 -13.39 -53.10 -51.84
N SER A 451 -12.97 -51.99 -51.23
CA SER A 451 -13.22 -51.68 -49.82
C SER A 451 -14.71 -51.66 -49.47
N VAL A 452 -15.57 -51.15 -50.37
CA VAL A 452 -17.03 -51.21 -50.19
C VAL A 452 -17.56 -52.63 -50.37
N LYS A 453 -17.12 -53.36 -51.40
CA LYS A 453 -17.54 -54.74 -51.65
C LYS A 453 -17.18 -55.67 -50.49
N ASP A 454 -15.97 -55.53 -49.94
CA ASP A 454 -15.42 -56.36 -48.87
C ASP A 454 -16.06 -56.13 -47.50
N LYS A 455 -16.84 -55.04 -47.35
CA LYS A 455 -17.71 -54.86 -46.17
C LYS A 455 -18.91 -55.81 -46.15
N HIS A 456 -19.22 -56.50 -47.26
CA HIS A 456 -20.31 -57.48 -47.37
C HIS A 456 -21.67 -56.95 -46.88
N ILE A 457 -21.97 -55.66 -47.13
CA ILE A 457 -23.25 -55.04 -46.75
C ILE A 457 -24.38 -55.67 -47.58
N ILE A 458 -25.39 -56.26 -46.93
CA ILE A 458 -26.46 -57.00 -47.60
C ILE A 458 -27.38 -56.03 -48.36
N HIS A 459 -27.54 -56.22 -49.67
CA HIS A 459 -28.46 -55.45 -50.51
C HIS A 459 -29.32 -56.40 -51.35
N SER A 460 -30.44 -56.87 -50.79
CA SER A 460 -31.34 -57.82 -51.47
C SER A 460 -32.03 -57.24 -52.71
N GLY A 461 -32.09 -55.91 -52.82
CA GLY A 461 -32.64 -55.22 -53.98
C GLY A 461 -31.64 -55.03 -55.14
N ALA A 462 -30.36 -55.35 -54.91
CA ALA A 462 -29.32 -55.39 -55.93
C ALA A 462 -29.18 -56.80 -56.53
N PRO A 463 -28.92 -56.93 -57.86
CA PRO A 463 -28.75 -58.24 -58.50
C PRO A 463 -27.63 -59.11 -57.90
N SER A 464 -26.61 -58.50 -57.31
CA SER A 464 -25.49 -59.17 -56.64
C SER A 464 -25.79 -59.64 -55.21
N GLY A 465 -26.91 -59.20 -54.61
CA GLY A 465 -27.23 -59.45 -53.20
C GLY A 465 -26.40 -58.65 -52.19
N SER A 466 -25.44 -57.84 -52.65
CA SER A 466 -24.55 -57.02 -51.82
C SER A 466 -24.49 -55.59 -52.34
N LEU A 467 -24.22 -54.64 -51.44
CA LEU A 467 -23.97 -53.25 -51.79
C LEU A 467 -22.72 -53.13 -52.68
N THR A 468 -22.83 -52.40 -53.77
CA THR A 468 -21.72 -52.08 -54.66
C THR A 468 -21.72 -50.59 -54.97
N VAL A 469 -20.60 -50.11 -55.49
CA VAL A 469 -20.45 -48.73 -55.95
C VAL A 469 -19.95 -48.73 -57.38
N SER A 470 -20.41 -47.76 -58.15
CA SER A 470 -19.87 -47.44 -59.46
C SER A 470 -19.05 -46.16 -59.37
N LEU A 471 -17.93 -46.13 -60.09
CA LEU A 471 -17.00 -45.01 -60.08
C LEU A 471 -16.66 -44.56 -61.50
N GLY A 472 -16.55 -43.26 -61.67
CA GLY A 472 -16.03 -42.60 -62.87
C GLY A 472 -14.79 -41.81 -62.53
N CYS A 473 -13.70 -42.01 -63.26
CA CYS A 473 -12.48 -41.24 -63.10
C CYS A 473 -12.21 -40.40 -64.33
N TYR A 474 -11.81 -39.15 -64.10
CA TYR A 474 -11.25 -38.29 -65.13
C TYR A 474 -10.01 -37.60 -64.58
N ALA A 475 -8.98 -37.52 -65.40
CA ALA A 475 -7.71 -36.89 -65.07
C ALA A 475 -7.20 -36.14 -66.28
N PHE A 476 -6.64 -34.97 -66.05
CA PHE A 476 -5.96 -34.19 -67.07
C PHE A 476 -4.95 -33.25 -66.40
N ILE A 477 -4.16 -32.55 -67.20
CA ILE A 477 -3.32 -31.44 -66.74
C ILE A 477 -4.08 -30.17 -67.14
N PRO A 478 -4.59 -29.36 -66.19
CA PRO A 478 -5.33 -28.14 -66.54
C PRO A 478 -4.46 -27.15 -67.34
N GLU A 479 -5.04 -26.51 -68.34
CA GLU A 479 -4.44 -25.42 -69.12
C GLU A 479 -5.23 -24.10 -68.96
N ASP A 480 -4.63 -22.99 -69.40
CA ASP A 480 -5.28 -21.68 -69.37
C ASP A 480 -6.49 -21.67 -70.33
N GLY A 481 -7.70 -21.58 -69.77
CA GLY A 481 -8.96 -21.56 -70.51
C GLY A 481 -9.84 -22.81 -70.34
N ASP A 482 -9.33 -23.84 -69.66
CA ASP A 482 -10.14 -25.01 -69.29
C ASP A 482 -11.19 -24.65 -68.23
N SER A 483 -12.32 -25.37 -68.27
CA SER A 483 -13.46 -25.16 -67.37
C SER A 483 -13.54 -26.25 -66.30
N VAL A 484 -13.73 -25.80 -65.06
CA VAL A 484 -13.97 -26.66 -63.89
C VAL A 484 -15.25 -27.48 -64.08
N GLU A 485 -16.28 -26.88 -64.69
CA GLU A 485 -17.54 -27.55 -64.99
C GLU A 485 -17.33 -28.73 -65.94
N VAL A 486 -16.56 -28.52 -67.03
CA VAL A 486 -16.23 -29.60 -67.97
C VAL A 486 -15.46 -30.72 -67.28
N PHE A 487 -14.56 -30.40 -66.35
CA PHE A 487 -13.82 -31.40 -65.56
C PHE A 487 -14.76 -32.30 -64.74
N ILE A 488 -15.74 -31.72 -64.06
CA ILE A 488 -16.76 -32.47 -63.31
C ILE A 488 -17.64 -33.28 -64.27
N GLU A 489 -18.11 -32.69 -65.36
CA GLU A 489 -18.95 -33.36 -66.37
C GLU A 489 -18.27 -34.58 -66.97
N ARG A 490 -16.95 -34.55 -67.19
CA ARG A 490 -16.19 -35.70 -67.71
C ARG A 490 -16.11 -36.84 -66.70
N ALA A 491 -15.87 -36.53 -65.42
CA ALA A 491 -15.87 -37.54 -64.36
C ALA A 491 -17.27 -38.13 -64.15
N ASP A 492 -18.32 -37.31 -64.22
CA ASP A 492 -19.71 -37.75 -64.13
C ASP A 492 -20.13 -38.61 -65.34
N ALA A 493 -19.70 -38.24 -66.55
CA ALA A 493 -19.92 -39.04 -67.75
C ALA A 493 -19.26 -40.44 -67.64
N ALA A 494 -18.07 -40.52 -67.04
CA ALA A 494 -17.41 -41.79 -66.75
C ALA A 494 -18.24 -42.62 -65.74
N LEU A 495 -18.78 -41.99 -64.69
CA LEU A 495 -19.63 -42.64 -63.70
C LEU A 495 -20.94 -43.15 -64.34
N TYR A 496 -21.55 -42.35 -65.21
CA TYR A 496 -22.73 -42.74 -65.96
C TYR A 496 -22.47 -43.97 -66.86
N GLN A 497 -21.31 -44.02 -67.51
CA GLN A 497 -20.87 -45.20 -68.26
C GLN A 497 -20.70 -46.42 -67.35
N ALA A 498 -20.09 -46.27 -66.18
CA ALA A 498 -19.96 -47.35 -65.19
C ALA A 498 -21.33 -47.92 -64.79
N LYS A 499 -22.32 -47.06 -64.57
CA LYS A 499 -23.71 -47.45 -64.26
C LYS A 499 -24.38 -48.21 -65.42
N ASN A 500 -24.14 -47.80 -66.66
CA ASN A 500 -24.75 -48.43 -67.84
C ASN A 500 -24.09 -49.74 -68.26
N PHE A 501 -22.78 -49.89 -68.02
CA PHE A 501 -22.07 -51.13 -68.38
C PHE A 501 -22.31 -52.28 -67.40
N GLY A 502 -23.23 -52.14 -66.46
CA GLY A 502 -23.62 -53.21 -65.52
C GLY A 502 -23.20 -52.96 -64.07
N ARG A 503 -22.81 -51.72 -63.73
CA ARG A 503 -22.49 -51.28 -62.35
C ARG A 503 -21.30 -52.02 -61.73
N ASN A 504 -21.01 -51.74 -60.44
CA ASN A 504 -19.91 -52.33 -59.67
C ASN A 504 -18.56 -52.33 -60.41
N ARG A 505 -18.18 -51.17 -60.94
CA ARG A 505 -16.95 -51.00 -61.74
C ARG A 505 -16.47 -49.56 -61.71
N THR A 506 -15.20 -49.40 -62.04
CA THR A 506 -14.61 -48.10 -62.37
C THR A 506 -14.53 -47.94 -63.88
N VAL A 507 -14.89 -46.77 -64.40
CA VAL A 507 -14.67 -46.37 -65.79
C VAL A 507 -13.80 -45.13 -65.80
N VAL A 508 -12.87 -45.06 -66.75
CA VAL A 508 -12.00 -43.90 -66.96
C VAL A 508 -12.33 -43.24 -68.29
N VAL A 509 -12.25 -41.91 -68.36
CA VAL A 509 -12.32 -41.16 -69.63
C VAL A 509 -10.96 -40.51 -69.87
N SER A 510 -10.34 -40.80 -71.02
CA SER A 510 -9.11 -40.16 -71.48
C SER A 510 -9.43 -39.10 -72.54
N MET A 511 -8.63 -38.03 -72.62
CA MET A 511 -8.75 -37.00 -73.69
C MET A 511 -8.38 -37.53 -75.09
N GLU A 512 -7.73 -38.69 -75.20
CA GLU A 512 -7.51 -39.35 -76.50
C GLU A 512 -8.74 -40.20 -76.84
N GLY A 513 -9.47 -39.78 -77.89
CA GLY A 513 -10.80 -40.27 -78.20
C GLY A 513 -10.93 -41.80 -78.34
N SER A 514 -11.43 -42.44 -77.29
CA SER A 514 -12.30 -43.64 -77.22
C SER A 514 -12.47 -43.99 -75.74
N PRO A 515 -13.67 -44.34 -75.22
CA PRO A 515 -13.78 -44.87 -73.86
C PRO A 515 -13.08 -46.23 -73.78
N GLU A 516 -11.91 -46.29 -73.14
CA GLU A 516 -11.29 -47.57 -72.78
C GLU A 516 -11.99 -48.12 -71.54
N VAL A 517 -12.82 -49.16 -71.75
CA VAL A 517 -13.27 -50.00 -70.64
C VAL A 517 -12.11 -50.92 -70.28
N VAL A 518 -11.31 -50.52 -69.28
CA VAL A 518 -10.29 -51.41 -68.69
C VAL A 518 -11.02 -52.45 -67.84
N VAL A 519 -11.48 -53.53 -68.48
CA VAL A 519 -11.97 -54.72 -67.78
C VAL A 519 -10.76 -55.58 -67.42
N HIS A 520 -10.29 -55.53 -66.17
CA HIS A 520 -9.40 -56.58 -65.69
C HIS A 520 -10.21 -57.84 -65.44
N SER A 521 -10.11 -58.81 -66.36
CA SER A 521 -10.55 -60.18 -66.13
C SER A 521 -9.61 -60.85 -65.11
N GLU A 522 -10.11 -61.16 -63.92
CA GLU A 522 -9.48 -62.14 -63.02
C GLU A 522 -9.36 -63.48 -63.77
N VAL A 523 -8.13 -63.99 -63.90
CA VAL A 523 -7.85 -65.36 -64.31
C VAL A 523 -7.22 -66.07 -63.13
N CYS A 524 -7.99 -67.02 -62.57
CA CYS A 524 -7.67 -68.10 -61.62
C CYS A 524 -7.15 -67.74 -60.22
#